data_AF-A0A397S648-F1
#
_entry.id   AF-A0A397S648-F1
#
_cell.length_a   1.000
_cell.length_b   1.000
_cell.length_c   1.000
_cell.angle_alpha   90.00
_cell.angle_beta   90.00
_cell.angle_gamma   90.00
#
_symmetry.space_group_name_H-M   'P 1'
#
loop_
_entity.id
_entity.type
_entity.pdbx_description
1 polymer ?
#
loop_
_entity_poly.entity_id
_entity_poly.type
_entity_poly.pdbx_seq_one_letter_code
_entity_poly.pdbx_strand_id
1 'polypeptide(L)'
;MEDVMTIYEDYASWKKENSTLIQTLVKNKSKSIQRFACVLAVVDYLYLQHEKGKKLSEDEEVIFSTGFDYVYDSFMMIDNILQSDFKGDINEMEKCSQTINLLLYINDFESEITSSSDDNVKKELKKLTDLDEKVNQYLERKENAPDEYFALLNDITDDIFISNNMEVHTVEEIFYEIALEYNIYQEDDFDMFNEVINRQIEKDRKIEKFIA
;
A
#
# COMPACT_ATOMS: atom_id res chain seq x y z
N MET A 1 -9.08 29.60 14.41
CA MET A 1 -8.39 28.91 13.30
C MET A 1 -8.09 27.54 13.85
N GLU A 2 -8.78 26.52 13.39
CA GLU A 2 -8.29 25.15 13.60
C GLU A 2 -6.91 25.09 12.92
N ASP A 3 -5.90 24.65 13.67
CA ASP A 3 -4.62 24.26 13.08
C ASP A 3 -4.93 23.09 12.15
N VAL A 4 -4.90 23.35 10.85
CA VAL A 4 -4.95 22.27 9.85
C VAL A 4 -3.59 21.58 9.95
N MET A 5 -3.60 20.34 10.43
CA MET A 5 -2.38 19.53 10.47
C MET A 5 -1.82 19.44 9.05
N THR A 6 -0.50 19.53 8.94
CA THR A 6 0.19 19.30 7.67
C THR A 6 0.15 17.82 7.32
N ILE A 7 0.25 17.47 6.05
CA ILE A 7 0.28 16.07 5.60
C ILE A 7 1.40 15.24 6.26
N TYR A 8 2.50 15.90 6.66
CA TYR A 8 3.59 15.27 7.41
C TYR A 8 3.21 14.97 8.86
N GLU A 9 2.41 15.83 9.50
CA GLU A 9 1.86 15.60 10.84
C GLU A 9 0.79 14.51 10.82
N ASP A 10 -0.04 14.45 9.77
CA ASP A 10 -0.99 13.38 9.51
C ASP A 10 -0.28 12.03 9.36
N TYR A 11 0.77 11.99 8.53
CA TYR A 11 1.61 10.80 8.37
C TYR A 11 2.23 10.34 9.68
N ALA A 12 2.82 11.26 10.45
CA ALA A 12 3.43 10.96 11.73
C ALA A 12 2.41 10.41 12.75
N SER A 13 1.22 10.99 12.76
CA SER A 13 0.11 10.58 13.64
C SER A 13 -0.40 9.19 13.25
N TRP A 14 -0.71 8.98 11.97
CA TRP A 14 -1.12 7.67 11.44
C TRP A 14 -0.08 6.59 11.76
N LYS A 15 1.20 6.85 11.53
CA LYS A 15 2.27 5.87 11.79
C LYS A 15 2.37 5.53 13.27
N LYS A 16 2.19 6.51 14.16
CA LYS A 16 2.20 6.31 15.61
C LYS A 16 1.01 5.46 16.07
N GLU A 17 -0.19 5.79 15.61
CA GLU A 17 -1.43 5.09 15.94
C GLU A 17 -1.37 3.62 15.50
N ASN A 18 -0.80 3.37 14.33
CA ASN A 18 -0.73 2.05 13.71
C ASN A 18 0.58 1.29 13.99
N SER A 19 1.48 1.86 14.80
CA SER A 19 2.83 1.36 15.04
C SER A 19 2.88 -0.10 15.48
N THR A 20 1.95 -0.55 16.33
CA THR A 20 1.93 -1.93 16.84
C THR A 20 1.59 -2.93 15.74
N LEU A 21 0.58 -2.62 14.92
CA LEU A 21 0.17 -3.50 13.82
C LEU A 21 1.23 -3.50 12.72
N ILE A 22 1.73 -2.33 12.32
CA ILE A 22 2.85 -2.20 11.37
C ILE A 22 4.03 -3.05 11.83
N GLN A 23 4.50 -2.88 13.07
CA GLN A 23 5.63 -3.66 13.59
C GLN A 23 5.37 -5.17 13.58
N THR A 24 4.13 -5.59 13.85
CA THR A 24 3.77 -7.01 13.88
C THR A 24 3.77 -7.62 12.49
N LEU A 25 3.10 -6.98 11.53
CA LEU A 25 3.09 -7.41 10.13
C LEU A 25 4.52 -7.41 9.57
N VAL A 26 5.33 -6.41 9.93
CA VAL A 26 6.73 -6.35 9.52
C VAL A 26 7.52 -7.53 10.04
N LYS A 27 7.52 -7.71 11.37
CA LYS A 27 8.30 -8.74 12.05
C LYS A 27 7.98 -10.13 11.52
N ASN A 28 6.73 -10.35 11.11
CA ASN A 28 6.25 -11.61 10.57
C ASN A 28 6.52 -11.77 9.08
N LYS A 29 7.14 -10.78 8.41
CA LYS A 29 7.32 -10.73 6.96
C LYS A 29 6.00 -10.97 6.23
N SER A 30 4.96 -10.28 6.68
CA SER A 30 3.59 -10.43 6.18
C SER A 30 3.57 -10.26 4.67
N LYS A 31 2.99 -11.24 3.98
CA LYS A 31 2.84 -11.25 2.51
C LYS A 31 1.75 -10.27 2.06
N SER A 32 0.81 -9.96 2.95
CA SER A 32 -0.32 -9.07 2.67
C SER A 32 0.12 -7.60 2.52
N ILE A 33 1.31 -7.23 3.02
CA ILE A 33 1.83 -5.85 2.94
C ILE A 33 3.04 -5.69 2.04
N GLN A 34 3.50 -6.76 1.38
CA GLN A 34 4.70 -6.72 0.52
C GLN A 34 4.56 -5.70 -0.61
N ARG A 35 3.38 -5.62 -1.24
CA ARG A 35 3.12 -4.75 -2.39
C ARG A 35 3.27 -3.26 -2.14
N PHE A 36 2.98 -2.76 -0.94
CA PHE A 36 3.14 -1.35 -0.61
C PHE A 36 4.37 -1.07 0.26
N ALA A 37 5.21 -2.08 0.53
CA ALA A 37 6.45 -1.91 1.28
C ALA A 37 7.41 -0.93 0.57
N CYS A 38 7.45 -1.01 -0.76
CA CYS A 38 8.22 -0.11 -1.61
C CYS A 38 7.75 1.34 -1.45
N VAL A 39 6.44 1.56 -1.58
CA VAL A 39 5.80 2.87 -1.42
C VAL A 39 6.08 3.44 -0.03
N LEU A 40 5.88 2.64 1.01
CA LEU A 40 6.16 3.05 2.40
C LEU A 40 7.63 3.47 2.59
N ALA A 41 8.58 2.80 1.94
CA ALA A 41 10.00 3.14 2.03
C ALA A 41 10.33 4.52 1.44
N VAL A 42 9.75 4.85 0.28
CA VAL A 42 9.90 6.17 -0.35
C VAL A 42 9.26 7.26 0.50
N VAL A 43 8.02 7.03 0.95
CA VAL A 43 7.30 7.97 1.84
C VAL A 43 8.10 8.23 3.11
N ASP A 44 8.65 7.17 3.73
CA ASP A 44 9.52 7.29 4.90
C ASP A 44 10.80 8.06 4.60
N TYR A 45 11.43 7.81 3.46
CA TYR A 45 12.63 8.51 3.05
C TYR A 45 12.38 10.02 2.91
N LEU A 46 11.31 10.41 2.23
CA LEU A 46 10.94 11.82 2.01
C LEU A 46 10.53 12.50 3.32
N TYR A 47 9.75 11.82 4.17
CA TYR A 47 9.46 12.29 5.53
C TYR A 47 10.74 12.54 6.34
N LEU A 48 11.71 11.63 6.28
CA LEU A 48 13.00 11.80 6.95
C LEU A 48 13.84 12.94 6.37
N GLN A 49 13.72 13.26 5.08
CA GLN A 49 14.36 14.46 4.52
C GLN A 49 13.70 15.73 5.07
N HIS A 50 12.37 15.76 5.11
CA HIS A 50 11.58 16.85 5.69
C HIS A 50 11.96 17.11 7.16
N GLU A 51 12.00 16.06 7.99
CA GLU A 51 12.40 16.13 9.41
C GLU A 51 13.83 16.67 9.62
N LYS A 52 14.72 16.47 8.66
CA LYS A 52 16.09 17.02 8.69
C LYS A 52 16.14 18.49 8.28
N GLY A 53 14.99 19.13 8.04
CA GLY A 53 14.86 20.51 7.58
C GLY A 53 15.21 20.68 6.09
N LYS A 54 15.29 19.59 5.31
CA LYS A 54 15.41 19.72 3.85
C LYS A 54 14.05 20.12 3.29
N LYS A 55 14.05 21.15 2.46
CA LYS A 55 12.88 21.52 1.68
C LYS A 55 12.74 20.51 0.52
N LEU A 56 11.62 19.80 0.49
CA LEU A 56 11.26 18.95 -0.63
C LEU A 56 10.93 19.84 -1.86
N SER A 57 11.22 19.32 -3.04
CA SER A 57 10.72 19.87 -4.30
C SER A 57 9.21 19.64 -4.44
N GLU A 58 8.55 20.39 -5.33
CA GLU A 58 7.11 20.20 -5.58
C GLU A 58 6.79 18.76 -6.01
N ASP A 59 7.65 18.16 -6.85
CA ASP A 59 7.52 16.76 -7.27
C ASP A 59 7.67 15.80 -6.09
N GLU A 60 8.62 16.03 -5.19
CA GLU A 60 8.78 15.24 -3.96
C GLU A 60 7.60 15.36 -3.00
N GLU A 61 7.00 16.55 -2.91
CA GLU A 61 5.79 16.77 -2.10
C GLU A 61 4.59 15.99 -2.69
N VAL A 62 4.46 15.96 -4.02
CA VAL A 62 3.44 15.15 -4.71
C VAL A 62 3.68 13.66 -4.50
N ILE A 63 4.92 13.18 -4.70
CA ILE A 63 5.30 11.78 -4.45
C ILE A 63 4.99 11.39 -3.00
N PHE A 64 5.32 12.25 -2.03
CA PHE A 64 5.01 12.01 -0.63
C PHE A 64 3.50 11.88 -0.41
N SER A 65 2.71 12.83 -0.92
CA SER A 65 1.26 12.83 -0.75
C SER A 65 0.61 11.59 -1.37
N THR A 66 0.87 11.33 -2.64
CA THR A 66 0.28 10.20 -3.36
C THR A 66 0.71 8.86 -2.74
N GLY A 67 1.97 8.74 -2.33
CA GLY A 67 2.46 7.54 -1.68
C GLY A 67 1.84 7.33 -0.31
N PHE A 68 1.63 8.41 0.46
CA PHE A 68 0.99 8.30 1.76
C PHE A 68 -0.48 7.90 1.62
N ASP A 69 -1.24 8.53 0.73
CA ASP A 69 -2.64 8.17 0.47
C ASP A 69 -2.76 6.67 0.11
N TYR A 70 -1.89 6.20 -0.80
CA TYR A 70 -1.86 4.79 -1.19
C TYR A 70 -1.57 3.82 -0.03
N VAL A 71 -0.55 4.13 0.78
CA VAL A 71 -0.19 3.31 1.95
C VAL A 71 -1.30 3.33 2.99
N TYR A 72 -1.91 4.49 3.22
CA TYR A 72 -3.01 4.64 4.16
C TYR A 72 -4.18 3.76 3.74
N ASP A 73 -4.67 3.88 2.50
CA ASP A 73 -5.83 3.14 2.01
C ASP A 73 -5.56 1.63 2.00
N SER A 74 -4.40 1.21 1.48
CA SER A 74 -3.98 -0.20 1.49
C SER A 74 -3.92 -0.77 2.90
N PHE A 75 -3.34 -0.02 3.84
CA PHE A 75 -3.22 -0.45 5.22
C PHE A 75 -4.58 -0.53 5.92
N MET A 76 -5.44 0.47 5.72
CA MET A 76 -6.78 0.49 6.32
C MET A 76 -7.64 -0.65 5.79
N MET A 77 -7.52 -1.01 4.52
CA MET A 77 -8.19 -2.19 3.96
C MET A 77 -7.72 -3.47 4.65
N ILE A 78 -6.41 -3.65 4.85
CA ILE A 78 -5.86 -4.83 5.52
C ILE A 78 -6.26 -4.87 7.00
N ASP A 79 -6.19 -3.76 7.72
CA ASP A 79 -6.63 -3.71 9.11
C ASP A 79 -8.12 -4.02 9.21
N ASN A 80 -8.95 -3.47 8.32
CA ASN A 80 -10.37 -3.80 8.27
C ASN A 80 -10.59 -5.31 8.09
N ILE A 81 -9.96 -5.94 7.09
CA ILE A 81 -10.03 -7.40 6.87
C ILE A 81 -9.58 -8.17 8.12
N LEU A 82 -8.46 -7.75 8.72
CA LEU A 82 -7.93 -8.34 9.94
C LEU A 82 -8.96 -8.31 11.07
N GLN A 83 -9.63 -7.18 11.28
CA GLN A 83 -10.61 -7.02 12.35
C GLN A 83 -11.95 -7.71 12.03
N SER A 84 -12.48 -7.59 10.82
CA SER A 84 -13.80 -8.11 10.43
C SER A 84 -13.80 -9.62 10.28
N ASP A 85 -12.88 -10.16 9.48
CA ASP A 85 -12.94 -11.54 9.00
C ASP A 85 -12.06 -12.47 9.85
N PHE A 86 -10.95 -11.92 10.36
CA PHE A 86 -9.97 -12.66 11.14
C PHE A 86 -9.98 -12.34 12.63
N LYS A 87 -10.76 -11.35 13.08
CA LYS A 87 -10.91 -10.96 14.49
C LYS A 87 -9.57 -10.70 15.19
N GLY A 88 -8.63 -10.08 14.47
CA GLY A 88 -7.28 -9.78 14.95
C GLY A 88 -6.28 -10.94 14.82
N ASP A 89 -6.66 -12.11 14.30
CA ASP A 89 -5.74 -13.23 14.09
C ASP A 89 -4.90 -13.07 12.82
N ILE A 90 -3.74 -12.43 12.98
CA ILE A 90 -2.78 -12.20 11.90
C ILE A 90 -2.31 -13.51 11.26
N ASN A 91 -2.14 -14.59 12.03
CA ASN A 91 -1.63 -15.85 11.47
C ASN A 91 -2.65 -16.52 10.55
N GLU A 92 -3.93 -16.46 10.89
CA GLU A 92 -5.01 -16.93 10.01
C GLU A 92 -5.17 -16.02 8.78
N MET A 93 -5.09 -14.69 8.96
CA MET A 93 -5.16 -13.74 7.85
C MET A 93 -4.05 -13.98 6.83
N GLU A 94 -2.82 -14.20 7.29
CA GLU A 94 -1.66 -14.42 6.42
C GLU A 94 -1.77 -15.67 5.54
N LYS A 95 -2.57 -16.66 5.95
CA LYS A 95 -2.89 -17.81 5.09
C LYS A 95 -3.69 -17.40 3.85
N CYS A 96 -4.42 -16.28 3.92
CA CYS A 96 -5.24 -15.71 2.85
C CYS A 96 -4.55 -14.54 2.13
N SER A 97 -3.25 -14.33 2.35
CA SER A 97 -2.50 -13.19 1.81
C SER A 97 -2.60 -13.03 0.29
N GLN A 98 -2.72 -14.14 -0.45
CA GLN A 98 -2.90 -14.11 -1.91
C GLN A 98 -4.25 -13.50 -2.29
N THR A 99 -5.35 -13.90 -1.64
CA THR A 99 -6.67 -13.28 -1.84
C THR A 99 -6.65 -11.80 -1.48
N ILE A 100 -6.01 -11.45 -0.36
CA ILE A 100 -5.92 -10.06 0.11
C ILE A 100 -5.17 -9.20 -0.92
N ASN A 101 -4.04 -9.69 -1.44
CA ASN A 101 -3.29 -8.98 -2.48
C ASN A 101 -4.10 -8.84 -3.76
N LEU A 102 -4.87 -9.86 -4.17
CA LEU A 102 -5.77 -9.77 -5.31
C LEU A 102 -6.86 -8.70 -5.12
N LEU A 103 -7.49 -8.65 -3.93
CA LEU A 103 -8.49 -7.61 -3.62
C LEU A 103 -7.90 -6.21 -3.68
N LEU A 104 -6.69 -6.02 -3.14
CA LEU A 104 -5.99 -4.74 -3.23
C LEU A 104 -5.73 -4.36 -4.71
N TYR A 105 -5.40 -5.31 -5.60
CA TYR A 105 -5.20 -4.98 -7.02
C TYR A 105 -6.52 -4.59 -7.69
N ILE A 106 -7.59 -5.33 -7.41
CA ILE A 106 -8.93 -5.00 -7.91
C ILE A 106 -9.30 -3.57 -7.49
N ASN A 107 -9.09 -3.23 -6.21
CA ASN A 107 -9.43 -1.91 -5.68
C ASN A 107 -8.62 -0.77 -6.34
N ASP A 108 -7.34 -0.99 -6.63
CA ASP A 108 -6.52 -0.02 -7.37
C ASP A 108 -7.11 0.25 -8.76
N PHE A 109 -7.45 -0.81 -9.51
CA PHE A 109 -8.04 -0.66 -10.84
C PHE A 109 -9.44 -0.05 -10.80
N GLU A 110 -10.26 -0.39 -9.80
CA GLU A 110 -11.57 0.25 -9.59
C GLU A 110 -11.42 1.76 -9.33
N SER A 111 -10.42 2.15 -8.54
CA SER A 111 -10.13 3.55 -8.24
C SER A 111 -9.66 4.32 -9.47
N GLU A 112 -8.82 3.71 -10.31
CA GLU A 112 -8.36 4.28 -11.57
C GLU A 112 -9.53 4.48 -12.56
N ILE A 113 -10.36 3.44 -12.75
CA ILE A 113 -11.55 3.53 -13.61
C ILE A 113 -12.53 4.60 -13.11
N THR A 114 -12.74 4.69 -11.80
CA THR A 114 -13.64 5.67 -11.19
C THR A 114 -13.14 7.10 -11.43
N SER A 115 -11.81 7.29 -11.38
CA SER A 115 -11.15 8.58 -11.58
C SER A 115 -11.05 9.01 -13.04
N SER A 116 -11.19 8.07 -13.99
CA SER A 116 -11.19 8.35 -15.42
C SER A 116 -12.23 9.41 -15.83
N SER A 117 -11.90 10.24 -16.82
CA SER A 117 -12.88 11.15 -17.43
C SER A 117 -13.73 10.49 -18.53
N ASP A 118 -13.43 9.25 -18.92
CA ASP A 118 -14.12 8.53 -20.00
C ASP A 118 -15.30 7.70 -19.45
N ASP A 119 -16.51 8.11 -19.80
CA ASP A 119 -17.75 7.41 -19.40
C ASP A 119 -17.87 5.98 -19.97
N ASN A 120 -17.16 5.65 -21.05
CA ASN A 120 -17.14 4.28 -21.57
C ASN A 120 -16.26 3.38 -20.69
N VAL A 121 -15.12 3.88 -20.23
CA VAL A 121 -14.26 3.16 -19.28
C VAL A 121 -15.02 2.94 -17.96
N LYS A 122 -15.75 3.94 -17.47
CA LYS A 122 -16.58 3.80 -16.25
C LYS A 122 -17.64 2.72 -16.32
N LYS A 123 -18.21 2.43 -17.50
CA LYS A 123 -19.21 1.35 -17.65
C LYS A 123 -18.61 -0.02 -17.42
N GLU A 124 -17.30 -0.16 -17.59
CA GLU A 124 -16.57 -1.41 -17.38
C GLU A 124 -16.29 -1.68 -15.90
N LEU A 125 -16.46 -0.70 -15.00
CA LEU A 125 -16.26 -0.85 -13.55
C LEU A 125 -16.99 -2.07 -12.98
N LYS A 126 -18.19 -2.35 -13.50
CA LYS A 126 -18.99 -3.50 -13.07
C LYS A 126 -18.23 -4.83 -13.20
N LYS A 127 -17.35 -4.99 -14.20
CA LYS A 127 -16.57 -6.23 -14.37
C LYS A 127 -15.63 -6.46 -13.19
N LEU A 128 -15.02 -5.39 -12.68
CA LEU A 128 -14.15 -5.43 -11.50
C LEU A 128 -14.96 -5.63 -10.22
N THR A 129 -16.08 -4.94 -10.05
CA THR A 129 -16.93 -5.13 -8.86
C THR A 129 -17.52 -6.54 -8.80
N ASP A 130 -17.93 -7.11 -9.93
CA ASP A 130 -18.37 -8.51 -10.02
C ASP A 130 -17.22 -9.50 -9.71
N LEU A 131 -15.96 -9.11 -9.93
CA LEU A 131 -14.78 -9.90 -9.56
C LEU A 131 -14.47 -9.75 -8.06
N ASP A 132 -14.48 -8.53 -7.53
CA ASP A 132 -14.31 -8.20 -6.11
C ASP A 132 -15.28 -9.03 -5.25
N GLU A 133 -16.57 -9.03 -5.58
CA GLU A 133 -17.58 -9.82 -4.87
C GLU A 133 -17.26 -11.31 -4.83
N LYS A 134 -16.71 -11.87 -5.91
CA LYS A 134 -16.32 -13.29 -5.98
C LYS A 134 -15.07 -13.56 -5.15
N VAL A 135 -14.10 -12.66 -5.15
CA VAL A 135 -12.86 -12.80 -4.38
C VAL A 135 -13.17 -12.68 -2.89
N ASN A 136 -14.03 -11.76 -2.49
CA ASN A 136 -14.51 -11.60 -1.11
C ASN A 136 -15.16 -12.89 -0.56
N GLN A 137 -15.90 -13.64 -1.38
CA GLN A 137 -16.46 -14.93 -0.96
C GLN A 137 -15.39 -15.96 -0.55
N TYR A 138 -14.19 -15.93 -1.13
CA TYR A 138 -13.08 -16.79 -0.66
C TYR A 138 -12.54 -16.31 0.68
N LEU A 139 -12.44 -14.99 0.86
CA LEU A 139 -11.98 -14.39 2.12
C LEU A 139 -12.94 -14.70 3.28
N GLU A 140 -14.25 -14.64 3.05
CA GLU A 140 -15.28 -15.03 4.04
C GLU A 140 -15.12 -16.49 4.49
N ARG A 141 -14.70 -17.37 3.57
CA ARG A 141 -14.39 -18.78 3.86
C ARG A 141 -12.99 -19.00 4.43
N LYS A 142 -12.17 -17.95 4.50
CA LYS A 142 -10.76 -17.97 4.91
C LYS A 142 -9.90 -18.86 4.00
N GLU A 143 -10.12 -18.71 2.71
CA GLU A 143 -9.46 -19.47 1.65
C GLU A 143 -8.75 -18.52 0.67
N ASN A 144 -7.69 -19.03 0.02
CA ASN A 144 -7.14 -18.34 -1.14
C ASN A 144 -8.05 -18.53 -2.35
N ALA A 145 -8.30 -17.44 -3.08
CA ALA A 145 -8.84 -17.52 -4.43
C ALA A 145 -7.85 -18.29 -5.32
N PRO A 146 -8.34 -19.12 -6.26
CA PRO A 146 -7.49 -19.81 -7.22
C PRO A 146 -6.61 -18.84 -8.03
N ASP A 147 -5.41 -19.27 -8.41
CA ASP A 147 -4.44 -18.46 -9.18
C ASP A 147 -5.04 -17.90 -10.48
N GLU A 148 -6.01 -18.60 -11.08
CA GLU A 148 -6.72 -18.19 -12.29
C GLU A 148 -7.46 -16.86 -12.12
N TYR A 149 -7.75 -16.42 -10.90
CA TYR A 149 -8.38 -15.12 -10.67
C TYR A 149 -7.43 -13.94 -10.93
N PHE A 150 -6.11 -14.12 -10.80
CA PHE A 150 -5.15 -13.11 -11.26
C PHE A 150 -5.14 -13.01 -12.78
N ALA A 151 -5.22 -14.15 -13.48
CA ALA A 151 -5.35 -14.15 -14.93
C ALA A 151 -6.66 -13.48 -15.38
N LEU A 152 -7.76 -13.73 -14.66
CA LEU A 152 -9.04 -13.07 -14.92
C LEU A 152 -8.98 -11.56 -14.67
N LEU A 153 -8.27 -11.11 -13.64
CA LEU A 153 -8.03 -9.69 -13.42
C LEU A 153 -7.28 -9.09 -14.61
N ASN A 154 -6.18 -9.72 -15.03
CA ASN A 154 -5.39 -9.28 -16.18
C ASN A 154 -6.23 -9.21 -17.46
N ASP A 155 -7.03 -10.24 -17.75
CA ASP A 155 -7.92 -10.24 -18.92
C ASP A 155 -8.91 -9.06 -18.88
N ILE A 156 -9.49 -8.77 -17.70
CA ILE A 156 -10.41 -7.63 -17.53
C ILE A 156 -9.67 -6.31 -17.72
N THR A 157 -8.49 -6.14 -17.12
CA THR A 157 -7.73 -4.88 -17.20
C THR A 157 -7.16 -4.65 -18.59
N ASP A 158 -6.71 -5.69 -19.29
CA ASP A 158 -6.22 -5.60 -20.68
C ASP A 158 -7.36 -5.18 -21.62
N ASP A 159 -8.54 -5.77 -21.45
CA ASP A 159 -9.75 -5.39 -22.19
C ASP A 159 -10.15 -3.93 -21.94
N ILE A 160 -9.92 -3.40 -20.73
CA ILE A 160 -10.31 -2.03 -20.37
C ILE A 160 -9.25 -1.02 -20.79
N PHE A 161 -7.99 -1.25 -20.50
CA PHE A 161 -6.95 -0.23 -20.62
C PHE A 161 -6.18 -0.36 -21.93
N ILE A 162 -5.70 -1.55 -22.27
CA ILE A 162 -4.92 -1.76 -23.51
C ILE A 162 -5.81 -1.53 -24.74
N SER A 163 -7.03 -2.06 -24.72
CA SER A 163 -7.97 -1.85 -25.85
C SER A 163 -8.37 -0.39 -26.04
N ASN A 164 -8.26 0.44 -24.99
CA ASN A 164 -8.47 1.89 -25.06
C ASN A 164 -7.17 2.68 -25.23
N ASN A 165 -6.04 2.00 -25.49
CA ASN A 165 -4.71 2.59 -25.66
C ASN A 165 -4.29 3.47 -24.46
N MET A 166 -4.66 3.04 -23.27
CA MET A 166 -4.25 3.62 -21.99
C MET A 166 -3.02 2.88 -21.49
N GLU A 167 -1.97 3.63 -21.15
CA GLU A 167 -0.80 3.10 -20.46
C GLU A 167 -1.12 3.06 -18.97
N VAL A 168 -1.02 1.88 -18.35
CA VAL A 168 -1.27 1.70 -16.92
C VAL A 168 0.03 1.30 -16.27
N HIS A 169 0.47 2.14 -15.34
CA HIS A 169 1.56 1.86 -14.43
C HIS A 169 0.95 1.76 -13.03
N THR A 170 1.24 0.67 -12.33
CA THR A 170 0.80 0.52 -10.95
C THR A 170 1.56 1.50 -10.05
N VAL A 171 0.94 1.90 -8.94
CA VAL A 171 1.63 2.73 -7.93
C VAL A 171 2.89 2.02 -7.42
N GLU A 172 2.83 0.69 -7.28
CA GLU A 172 3.98 -0.14 -6.91
C GLU A 172 5.16 0.02 -7.88
N GLU A 173 4.93 -0.07 -9.19
CA GLU A 173 5.96 0.08 -10.23
C GLU A 173 6.59 1.48 -10.21
N ILE A 174 5.76 2.53 -10.16
CA ILE A 174 6.24 3.92 -10.14
C ILE A 174 7.13 4.16 -8.91
N PHE A 175 6.68 3.73 -7.73
CA PHE A 175 7.45 3.92 -6.50
C PHE A 175 8.72 3.07 -6.45
N TYR A 176 8.74 1.93 -7.13
CA TYR A 176 9.93 1.11 -7.26
C TYR A 176 11.02 1.84 -8.05
N GLU A 177 10.65 2.47 -9.17
CA GLU A 177 11.57 3.29 -9.96
C GLU A 177 12.10 4.48 -9.17
N ILE A 178 11.22 5.21 -8.48
CA ILE A 178 11.60 6.35 -7.62
C ILE A 178 12.59 5.92 -6.53
N ALA A 179 12.36 4.76 -5.92
CA ALA A 179 13.24 4.25 -4.89
C ALA A 179 14.63 3.86 -5.42
N LEU A 180 14.71 3.36 -6.66
CA LEU A 180 15.99 3.15 -7.36
C LEU A 180 16.70 4.48 -7.59
N GLU A 181 15.99 5.51 -8.08
CA GLU A 181 16.57 6.84 -8.31
C GLU A 181 17.15 7.45 -7.03
N TYR A 182 16.44 7.33 -5.92
CA TYR A 182 16.92 7.79 -4.61
C TYR A 182 17.99 6.90 -3.96
N ASN A 183 18.38 5.80 -4.61
CA ASN A 183 19.29 4.79 -4.05
C ASN A 183 18.81 4.27 -2.69
N ILE A 184 17.49 4.15 -2.51
CA ILE A 184 16.89 3.52 -1.34
C ILE A 184 17.17 2.01 -1.38
N TYR A 185 17.27 1.44 -2.59
CA TYR A 185 17.60 0.03 -2.82
C TYR A 185 19.07 -0.14 -3.18
N GLN A 186 19.77 -0.98 -2.43
CA GLN A 186 21.10 -1.48 -2.75
C GLN A 186 21.02 -3.02 -2.67
N GLU A 187 20.99 -3.67 -3.83
CA GLU A 187 21.25 -5.10 -4.09
C GLU A 187 20.78 -6.11 -3.01
N ASP A 188 19.46 -6.30 -2.86
CA ASP A 188 18.74 -7.57 -2.61
C ASP A 188 17.33 -7.28 -2.00
N ASP A 189 16.27 -7.53 -2.78
CA ASP A 189 14.88 -7.06 -2.55
C ASP A 189 14.24 -7.52 -1.22
N PHE A 190 14.76 -8.58 -0.58
CA PHE A 190 14.19 -9.17 0.64
C PHE A 190 14.68 -8.52 1.96
N ASP A 191 15.81 -7.81 1.94
CA ASP A 191 16.38 -7.16 3.12
C ASP A 191 15.85 -5.72 3.33
N MET A 192 15.28 -5.14 2.27
CA MET A 192 14.73 -3.79 2.16
C MET A 192 13.65 -3.46 3.21
N PHE A 193 12.66 -4.34 3.35
CA PHE A 193 11.58 -4.14 4.33
C PHE A 193 12.07 -4.26 5.77
N ASN A 194 13.08 -5.10 6.01
CA ASN A 194 13.74 -5.22 7.31
C ASN A 194 14.62 -4.01 7.59
N GLU A 195 15.32 -3.45 6.59
CA GLU A 195 16.24 -2.33 6.79
C GLU A 195 15.52 -1.02 7.10
N VAL A 196 14.44 -0.70 6.37
CA VAL A 196 13.61 0.50 6.60
C VAL A 196 13.02 0.46 8.02
N ILE A 197 12.52 -0.70 8.45
CA ILE A 197 11.89 -0.84 9.76
C ILE A 197 12.93 -1.02 10.88
N ASN A 198 14.08 -1.65 10.64
CA ASN A 198 15.18 -1.68 11.62
C ASN A 198 15.71 -0.27 11.89
N ARG A 199 15.84 0.58 10.86
CA ARG A 199 16.17 2.00 11.02
C ARG A 199 15.10 2.74 11.83
N GLN A 200 13.82 2.38 11.68
CA GLN A 200 12.71 2.94 12.47
C GLN A 200 12.72 2.47 13.93
N ILE A 201 12.87 1.17 14.19
CA ILE A 201 13.00 0.59 15.53
C ILE A 201 14.19 1.19 16.28
N GLU A 202 15.31 1.45 15.59
CA GLU A 202 16.46 2.15 16.17
C GLU A 202 16.18 3.63 16.47
N LYS A 203 15.35 4.31 15.68
CA LYS A 203 14.96 5.71 15.90
C LYS A 203 14.01 5.82 17.10
N ASP A 204 12.99 4.97 17.20
CA ASP A 204 12.02 4.99 18.31
C ASP A 204 12.70 4.67 19.65
N ARG A 205 13.64 3.70 19.66
CA ARG A 205 14.49 3.42 20.84
C ARG A 205 15.40 4.58 21.25
N LYS A 206 15.79 5.45 20.32
CA LYS A 206 16.58 6.66 20.64
C LYS A 206 15.70 7.76 21.22
N ILE A 207 14.46 7.90 20.75
CA ILE A 207 13.48 8.87 21.27
C ILE A 207 13.08 8.53 22.71
N GLU A 208 12.81 7.26 23.01
CA GLU A 208 12.50 6.81 24.38
C GLU A 208 13.65 7.05 25.38
N LYS A 209 14.91 6.95 24.93
CA LYS A 209 16.09 7.23 25.76
C LYS A 209 16.35 8.71 26.03
N PHE A 210 15.71 9.62 25.29
CA PHE A 210 15.83 11.07 25.51
C PHE A 210 14.74 11.63 26.42
N ILE A 211 13.70 10.84 26.71
CA ILE A 211 12.53 11.24 27.51
C ILE A 211 12.56 10.57 28.92
N ALA A 212 13.51 9.65 29.16
CA ALA A 212 13.81 9.04 30.47
C ALA A 212 15.00 9.72 31.16
#